data_AF-A0A9E0CUD0-F1
#
_entry.id   AF-A0A9E0CUD0-F1
#
_cell.length_a   1.000
_cell.length_b   1.000
_cell.length_c   1.000
_cell.angle_alpha   90.00
_cell.angle_beta   90.00
_cell.angle_gamma   90.00
#
_symmetry.space_group_name_H-M   'P 1'
#
loop_
_entity.id
_entity.type
_entity.pdbx_description
1 polymer ?
#
loop_
_entity_poly.entity_id
_entity_poly.type
_entity_poly.pdbx_seq_one_letter_code
_entity_poly.pdbx_strand_id
1 'polypeptide(L)'
;MALGIDAAAQKGAVRKGGYSMAVLGCGVDICYPRTNIELYTQLESNGGIISEYSPGTPPKAGLFPMRNRIISAMSDALIVVEAKQKSGSLITADQALDQNRDVYVVPGRIGDTLSEGCLKLLKEGAQLITSSKDIYATESINRYINCSKKDDNCRNSLNNNGIFEEKFKKSGLASPKNMVYSQINLFPVSLEMIVNNSGLNLVEAEGILLELELDGLIEEVSKNYYIRKHI
;
A
#
# COMPACT_ATOMS: atom_id res chain seq x y z
N MET A 1 -1.85 -18.69 5.92
CA MET A 1 -2.28 -19.55 4.80
C MET A 1 -3.49 -20.37 5.22
N ALA A 2 -4.66 -19.76 5.39
CA ALA A 2 -5.85 -20.54 5.71
C ALA A 2 -6.30 -21.40 4.51
N LEU A 3 -7.24 -22.33 4.73
CA LEU A 3 -7.98 -22.96 3.65
C LEU A 3 -8.89 -21.93 2.94
N GLY A 4 -9.30 -22.24 1.71
CA GLY A 4 -10.23 -21.40 0.96
C GLY A 4 -9.54 -20.20 0.30
N ILE A 5 -10.13 -19.00 0.47
CA ILE A 5 -9.75 -17.78 -0.24
C ILE A 5 -8.26 -17.43 -0.06
N ASP A 6 -7.71 -17.53 1.16
CA ASP A 6 -6.27 -17.32 1.42
C ASP A 6 -5.39 -18.17 0.49
N ALA A 7 -5.61 -19.49 0.48
CA ALA A 7 -4.83 -20.41 -0.33
C ALA A 7 -5.07 -20.20 -1.83
N ALA A 8 -6.30 -19.88 -2.24
CA ALA A 8 -6.63 -19.61 -3.63
C ALA A 8 -5.93 -18.35 -4.15
N ALA A 9 -5.92 -17.26 -3.36
CA ALA A 9 -5.24 -16.01 -3.68
C ALA A 9 -3.73 -16.21 -3.81
N GLN A 10 -3.10 -16.87 -2.83
CA GLN A 10 -1.66 -17.14 -2.84
C GLN A 10 -1.26 -18.05 -4.02
N LYS A 11 -2.02 -19.12 -4.29
CA LYS A 11 -1.81 -19.98 -5.47
C LYS A 11 -1.95 -19.20 -6.77
N GLY A 12 -2.94 -18.31 -6.86
CA GLY A 12 -3.16 -17.47 -8.04
C GLY A 12 -1.97 -16.57 -8.34
N ALA A 13 -1.42 -15.91 -7.32
CA ALA A 13 -0.24 -15.06 -7.43
C ALA A 13 1.00 -15.86 -7.86
N VAL A 14 1.32 -16.93 -7.14
CA VAL A 14 2.51 -17.76 -7.41
C VAL A 14 2.45 -18.41 -8.79
N ARG A 15 1.28 -18.91 -9.23
CA ARG A 15 1.12 -19.53 -10.56
C ARG A 15 1.42 -18.58 -11.71
N LYS A 16 1.30 -17.27 -11.50
CA LYS A 16 1.63 -16.25 -12.50
C LYS A 16 3.06 -15.72 -12.36
N GLY A 17 3.89 -16.37 -11.53
CA GLY A 17 5.24 -15.90 -11.21
C GLY A 17 5.25 -14.62 -10.37
N GLY A 18 4.12 -14.26 -9.76
CA GLY A 18 4.01 -13.12 -8.87
C GLY A 18 4.54 -13.44 -7.47
N TYR A 19 4.82 -12.38 -6.71
CA TYR A 19 5.24 -12.47 -5.33
C TYR A 19 4.02 -12.64 -4.40
N SER A 20 4.13 -13.51 -3.39
CA SER A 20 3.11 -13.65 -2.35
C SER A 20 3.75 -13.96 -1.01
N MET A 21 3.19 -13.40 0.07
CA MET A 21 3.68 -13.62 1.43
C MET A 21 2.62 -14.29 2.29
N ALA A 22 3.02 -15.28 3.06
CA ALA A 22 2.22 -15.93 4.08
C ALA A 22 2.59 -15.42 5.47
N VAL A 23 1.60 -14.92 6.20
CA VAL A 23 1.73 -14.67 7.64
C VAL A 23 1.19 -15.88 8.40
N LEU A 24 1.88 -16.44 9.38
CA LEU A 24 1.48 -17.67 10.08
C LEU A 24 1.02 -17.44 11.53
N GLY A 25 0.00 -18.21 11.94
CA GLY A 25 -0.51 -18.25 13.32
C GLY A 25 0.14 -19.35 14.17
N CYS A 26 1.37 -19.72 13.84
CA CYS A 26 2.17 -20.79 14.44
C CYS A 26 3.66 -20.54 14.13
N GLY A 27 4.57 -21.36 14.64
CA GLY A 27 6.00 -21.27 14.31
C GLY A 27 6.23 -21.26 12.81
N VAL A 28 7.23 -20.49 12.35
CA VAL A 28 7.54 -20.33 10.92
C VAL A 28 7.89 -21.67 10.25
N ASP A 29 8.44 -22.60 11.01
CA ASP A 29 8.83 -23.97 10.65
C ASP A 29 7.65 -24.96 10.55
N ILE A 30 6.42 -24.52 10.82
CA ILE A 30 5.24 -25.39 10.84
C ILE A 30 4.27 -24.99 9.72
N CYS A 31 4.17 -25.85 8.70
CA CYS A 31 3.12 -25.72 7.70
C CYS A 31 1.75 -26.07 8.28
N TYR A 32 0.90 -25.06 8.47
CA TYR A 32 -0.49 -25.22 8.84
C TYR A 32 -1.43 -24.43 7.90
N PRO A 33 -2.48 -25.08 7.35
CA PRO A 33 -2.78 -26.50 7.44
C PRO A 33 -1.78 -27.35 6.62
N ARG A 34 -1.55 -28.61 7.03
CA ARG A 34 -0.61 -29.51 6.32
C ARG A 34 -0.98 -29.75 4.85
N THR A 35 -2.26 -29.65 4.51
CA THR A 35 -2.75 -29.79 3.13
C THR A 35 -2.22 -28.70 2.20
N ASN A 36 -1.70 -27.59 2.72
CA ASN A 36 -1.08 -26.52 1.95
C ASN A 36 0.45 -26.69 1.81
N ILE A 37 1.03 -27.87 2.08
CA ILE A 37 2.49 -28.06 2.05
C ILE A 37 3.13 -27.66 0.71
N GLU A 38 2.49 -27.98 -0.42
CA GLU A 38 3.00 -27.58 -1.74
C GLU A 38 3.04 -26.06 -1.90
N LEU A 39 1.99 -25.37 -1.44
CA LEU A 39 1.93 -23.92 -1.48
C LEU A 39 2.96 -23.31 -0.52
N TYR A 40 3.13 -23.89 0.67
CA TYR A 40 4.14 -23.47 1.63
C TYR A 40 5.54 -23.51 1.00
N THR A 41 5.95 -24.63 0.41
CA THR A 41 7.25 -24.76 -0.27
C THR A 41 7.40 -23.82 -1.47
N GLN A 42 6.31 -23.57 -2.20
CA GLN A 42 6.32 -22.57 -3.28
C GLN A 42 6.53 -21.14 -2.77
N LEU A 43 5.95 -20.80 -1.63
CA LEU A 43 6.14 -19.49 -1.00
C LEU A 43 7.55 -19.33 -0.41
N GLU A 44 8.18 -20.41 0.07
CA GLU A 44 9.58 -20.37 0.51
C GLU A 44 10.55 -20.05 -0.65
N SER A 45 10.25 -20.53 -1.86
CA SER A 45 11.12 -20.34 -3.03
C SER A 45 10.87 -19.01 -3.75
N ASN A 46 9.61 -18.64 -3.97
CA ASN A 46 9.22 -17.53 -4.85
C ASN A 46 8.36 -16.45 -4.13
N GLY A 47 8.38 -16.42 -2.81
CA GLY A 47 7.54 -15.55 -2.00
C GLY A 47 8.16 -15.20 -0.65
N GLY A 48 7.36 -15.30 0.40
CA GLY A 48 7.85 -15.17 1.76
C GLY A 48 6.92 -15.85 2.77
N ILE A 49 7.48 -16.27 3.89
CA ILE A 49 6.73 -16.79 5.02
C ILE A 49 7.23 -16.08 6.27
N ILE A 50 6.30 -15.50 7.02
CA ILE A 50 6.60 -14.78 8.25
C ILE A 50 5.74 -15.28 9.39
N SER A 51 6.29 -15.24 10.60
CA SER A 51 5.56 -15.51 11.82
C SER A 51 6.10 -14.67 12.97
N GLU A 52 5.21 -14.27 13.87
CA GLU A 52 5.57 -13.62 15.14
C GLU A 52 5.90 -14.66 16.24
N TYR A 53 5.66 -15.95 15.98
CA TYR A 53 5.84 -17.01 16.96
C TYR A 53 7.16 -17.75 16.77
N SER A 54 7.81 -18.11 17.88
CA SER A 54 9.06 -18.88 17.86
C SER A 54 8.91 -20.21 17.11
N PRO A 55 10.00 -20.72 16.49
CA PRO A 55 10.00 -22.04 15.89
C PRO A 55 9.48 -23.13 16.84
N GLY A 56 8.70 -24.08 16.32
CA GLY A 56 8.06 -25.14 17.09
C GLY A 56 6.72 -24.77 17.73
N THR A 57 6.28 -23.50 17.67
CA THR A 57 4.99 -23.10 18.28
C THR A 57 3.81 -23.72 17.53
N PRO A 58 3.01 -24.60 18.16
CA PRO A 58 1.93 -25.29 17.46
C PRO A 58 0.76 -24.34 17.12
N PRO A 59 0.02 -24.62 16.03
CA PRO A 59 -1.17 -23.85 15.66
C PRO A 59 -2.26 -23.96 16.73
N LYS A 60 -2.80 -22.81 17.17
CA LYS A 60 -3.91 -22.73 18.12
C LYS A 60 -4.96 -21.74 17.64
N ALA A 61 -6.24 -22.04 17.88
CA ALA A 61 -7.37 -21.25 17.39
C ALA A 61 -7.26 -19.75 17.70
N GLY A 62 -6.83 -19.38 18.91
CA GLY A 62 -6.66 -17.98 19.32
C GLY A 62 -5.53 -17.23 18.60
N LEU A 63 -4.57 -17.92 17.99
CA LEU A 63 -3.44 -17.28 17.30
C LEU A 63 -3.81 -16.79 15.91
N PHE A 64 -4.84 -17.36 15.27
CA PHE A 64 -5.23 -16.96 13.92
C PHE A 64 -5.84 -15.55 13.87
N PRO A 65 -6.78 -15.16 14.75
CA PRO A 65 -7.26 -13.78 14.80
C PRO A 65 -6.16 -12.78 15.16
N MET A 66 -5.27 -13.15 16.10
CA MET A 66 -4.13 -12.30 16.47
C MET A 66 -3.22 -12.05 15.27
N ARG A 67 -2.95 -13.07 14.45
CA ARG A 67 -2.12 -12.96 13.25
C ARG A 67 -2.71 -12.05 12.18
N ASN A 68 -4.04 -11.99 12.05
CA ASN A 68 -4.71 -11.24 10.99
C ASN A 68 -4.39 -9.74 10.99
N ARG A 69 -4.10 -9.16 12.16
CA ARG A 69 -3.67 -7.76 12.29
C ARG A 69 -2.39 -7.43 11.52
N ILE A 70 -1.50 -8.42 11.34
CA ILE A 70 -0.26 -8.28 10.58
C ILE A 70 -0.58 -8.30 9.09
N ILE A 71 -1.54 -9.14 8.66
CA ILE A 71 -1.98 -9.20 7.27
C ILE A 71 -2.52 -7.85 6.84
N SER A 72 -3.47 -7.29 7.61
CA SER A 72 -4.04 -5.98 7.32
C SER A 72 -2.96 -4.88 7.38
N ALA A 73 -2.07 -4.92 8.39
CA ALA A 73 -1.06 -3.90 8.57
C ALA A 73 -0.03 -3.85 7.44
N MET A 74 0.30 -5.01 6.86
CA MET A 74 1.24 -5.11 5.73
C MET A 74 0.60 -4.85 4.37
N SER A 75 -0.73 -4.74 4.31
CA SER A 75 -1.46 -4.57 3.05
C SER A 75 -1.79 -3.09 2.83
N ASP A 76 -1.65 -2.59 1.60
CA ASP A 76 -2.18 -1.28 1.23
C ASP A 76 -3.71 -1.29 1.13
N ALA A 77 -4.25 -2.45 0.75
CA ALA A 77 -5.67 -2.70 0.57
C ALA A 77 -6.02 -4.13 1.00
N LEU A 78 -7.18 -4.31 1.61
CA LEU A 78 -7.74 -5.60 1.97
C LEU A 78 -8.91 -5.94 1.03
N ILE A 79 -8.91 -7.16 0.46
CA ILE A 79 -10.01 -7.64 -0.38
C ILE A 79 -10.72 -8.79 0.32
N VAL A 80 -12.02 -8.61 0.57
CA VAL A 80 -12.90 -9.64 1.13
C VAL A 80 -13.73 -10.24 0.01
N VAL A 81 -13.46 -11.50 -0.31
CA VAL A 81 -14.14 -12.22 -1.41
C VAL A 81 -15.40 -12.92 -0.91
N GLU A 82 -15.30 -13.66 0.20
CA GLU A 82 -16.41 -14.36 0.83
C GLU A 82 -16.30 -14.26 2.35
N ALA A 83 -17.41 -13.92 3.02
CA ALA A 83 -17.48 -13.81 4.46
C ALA A 83 -18.91 -14.08 4.96
N LYS A 84 -19.02 -15.00 5.93
CA LYS A 84 -20.23 -15.18 6.75
C LYS A 84 -20.41 -14.02 7.73
N GLN A 85 -21.63 -13.81 8.22
CA GLN A 85 -21.94 -12.76 9.20
C GLN A 85 -21.11 -12.85 10.51
N LYS A 86 -20.63 -14.05 10.89
CA LYS A 86 -19.71 -14.29 12.02
C LYS A 86 -18.37 -14.87 11.56
N SER A 87 -17.83 -14.35 10.46
CA SER A 87 -16.54 -14.80 9.92
C SER A 87 -15.36 -14.10 10.60
N GLY A 88 -14.26 -14.83 10.81
CA GLY A 88 -12.99 -14.23 11.21
C GLY A 88 -12.45 -13.23 10.19
N SER A 89 -12.90 -13.31 8.92
CA SER A 89 -12.56 -12.31 7.89
C SER A 89 -13.13 -10.92 8.20
N LEU A 90 -14.27 -10.84 8.91
CA LEU A 90 -14.84 -9.55 9.32
C LEU A 90 -13.97 -8.87 10.37
N ILE A 91 -13.40 -9.65 11.31
CA ILE A 91 -12.45 -9.13 12.30
C ILE A 91 -11.23 -8.52 11.59
N THR A 92 -10.73 -9.18 10.54
CA THR A 92 -9.63 -8.63 9.73
C THR A 92 -10.03 -7.35 9.00
N ALA A 93 -11.27 -7.26 8.50
CA ALA A 93 -11.78 -6.06 7.85
C ALA A 93 -11.89 -4.89 8.84
N ASP A 94 -12.41 -5.14 10.04
CA ASP A 94 -12.47 -4.15 11.12
C ASP A 94 -11.06 -3.66 11.49
N GLN A 95 -10.11 -4.59 11.67
CA GLN A 95 -8.71 -4.26 11.94
C GLN A 95 -8.04 -3.46 10.81
N ALA A 96 -8.41 -3.72 9.56
CA ALA A 96 -7.90 -2.98 8.40
C ALA A 96 -8.43 -1.53 8.42
N LEU A 97 -9.72 -1.33 8.71
CA LEU A 97 -10.30 0.00 8.86
C LEU A 97 -9.66 0.78 10.01
N ASP A 98 -9.45 0.14 11.17
CA ASP A 98 -8.74 0.74 12.32
C ASP A 98 -7.31 1.18 11.96
N GLN A 99 -6.69 0.49 11.00
CA GLN A 99 -5.35 0.78 10.49
C GLN A 99 -5.34 1.74 9.28
N ASN A 100 -6.47 2.37 8.97
CA ASN A 100 -6.67 3.24 7.81
C ASN A 100 -6.29 2.56 6.48
N ARG A 101 -6.67 1.28 6.32
CA ARG A 101 -6.51 0.52 5.09
C ARG A 101 -7.81 0.51 4.30
N ASP A 102 -7.69 0.60 2.98
CA ASP A 102 -8.83 0.49 2.08
C ASP A 102 -9.38 -0.94 2.12
N VAL A 103 -10.68 -1.09 2.38
CA VAL A 103 -11.36 -2.39 2.36
C VAL A 103 -12.28 -2.49 1.14
N TYR A 104 -12.01 -3.50 0.32
CA TYR A 104 -12.76 -3.84 -0.88
C TYR A 104 -13.51 -5.14 -0.69
N VAL A 105 -14.67 -5.23 -1.33
CA VAL A 105 -15.58 -6.35 -1.17
C VAL A 105 -16.07 -6.83 -2.53
N VAL A 106 -15.98 -8.14 -2.75
CA VAL A 106 -16.66 -8.79 -3.89
C VAL A 106 -18.12 -8.99 -3.50
N PRO A 107 -19.09 -8.44 -4.26
CA PRO A 107 -20.49 -8.59 -3.94
C PRO A 107 -20.95 -10.03 -4.18
N GLY A 108 -21.92 -10.46 -3.40
CA GLY A 108 -22.52 -11.79 -3.51
C GLY A 108 -24.04 -11.75 -3.46
N ARG A 109 -24.69 -12.90 -3.59
CA ARG A 109 -26.15 -13.00 -3.68
C ARG A 109 -26.80 -12.71 -2.32
N ILE A 110 -27.93 -12.01 -2.35
CA ILE A 110 -28.77 -11.83 -1.16
C ILE A 110 -29.32 -13.19 -0.73
N GLY A 111 -29.18 -13.53 0.56
CA GLY A 111 -29.62 -14.80 1.13
C GLY A 111 -28.57 -15.92 1.08
N ASP A 112 -27.42 -15.70 0.45
CA ASP A 112 -26.30 -16.62 0.51
C ASP A 112 -25.47 -16.37 1.78
N THR A 113 -25.32 -17.40 2.61
CA THR A 113 -24.59 -17.34 3.88
C THR A 113 -23.13 -16.89 3.71
N LEU A 114 -22.49 -17.20 2.58
CA LEU A 114 -21.10 -16.76 2.31
C LEU A 114 -21.00 -15.30 1.87
N SER A 115 -22.13 -14.67 1.54
CA SER A 115 -22.23 -13.29 1.06
C SER A 115 -22.70 -12.32 2.14
N GLU A 116 -23.31 -12.81 3.23
CA GLU A 116 -23.88 -11.96 4.29
C GLU A 116 -22.89 -10.97 4.91
N GLY A 117 -21.66 -11.41 5.17
CA GLY A 117 -20.59 -10.56 5.70
C GLY A 117 -20.12 -9.52 4.68
N CYS A 118 -19.99 -9.92 3.40
CA CYS A 118 -19.68 -9.00 2.31
C CYS A 118 -20.77 -7.91 2.17
N LEU A 119 -22.04 -8.30 2.17
CA LEU A 119 -23.17 -7.37 2.10
C LEU A 119 -23.24 -6.44 3.33
N LYS A 120 -22.84 -6.92 4.51
CA LYS A 120 -22.70 -6.09 5.70
C LYS A 120 -21.61 -5.03 5.51
N LEU A 121 -20.41 -5.42 5.09
CA LEU A 121 -19.30 -4.49 4.85
C LEU A 121 -19.65 -3.43 3.80
N LEU A 122 -20.38 -3.81 2.74
CA LEU A 122 -20.88 -2.86 1.74
C LEU A 122 -21.84 -1.82 2.35
N LYS A 123 -22.71 -2.22 3.30
CA LYS A 123 -23.58 -1.28 4.03
C LYS A 123 -22.80 -0.36 4.96
N GLU A 124 -21.65 -0.81 5.45
CA GLU A 124 -20.75 -0.05 6.33
C GLU A 124 -19.80 0.86 5.53
N GLY A 125 -19.88 0.86 4.20
CA GLY A 125 -19.14 1.77 3.33
C GLY A 125 -17.89 1.18 2.69
N ALA A 126 -17.68 -0.14 2.77
CA ALA A 126 -16.61 -0.79 2.03
C ALA A 126 -16.79 -0.64 0.51
N GLN A 127 -15.68 -0.58 -0.22
CA GLN A 127 -15.70 -0.35 -1.66
C GLN A 127 -16.08 -1.62 -2.42
N LEU A 128 -17.06 -1.53 -3.31
CA LEU A 128 -17.48 -2.66 -4.14
C LEU A 128 -16.50 -2.89 -5.29
N ILE A 129 -16.09 -4.13 -5.51
CA ILE A 129 -15.32 -4.54 -6.69
C ILE A 129 -16.00 -5.69 -7.43
N THR A 130 -16.02 -5.58 -8.75
CA THR A 130 -16.53 -6.60 -9.68
C THR A 130 -15.43 -7.21 -10.54
N SER A 131 -14.30 -6.51 -10.68
CA SER A 131 -13.14 -6.98 -11.41
C SER A 131 -11.84 -6.47 -10.81
N SER A 132 -10.72 -7.10 -11.19
CA SER A 132 -9.40 -6.61 -10.80
C SER A 132 -9.08 -5.21 -11.32
N LYS A 133 -9.80 -4.71 -12.34
CA LYS A 133 -9.63 -3.34 -12.86
C LYS A 133 -10.08 -2.28 -11.86
N ASP A 134 -11.07 -2.61 -11.04
CA ASP A 134 -11.66 -1.67 -10.07
C ASP A 134 -10.65 -1.31 -8.98
N ILE A 135 -9.77 -2.25 -8.66
CA ILE A 135 -8.64 -2.06 -7.74
C ILE A 135 -7.65 -1.04 -8.31
N TYR A 136 -7.26 -1.19 -9.58
CA TYR A 136 -6.32 -0.28 -10.25
C TYR A 136 -6.88 1.13 -10.49
N ALA A 137 -8.21 1.25 -10.58
CA ALA A 137 -8.87 2.53 -10.72
C ALA A 137 -8.84 3.36 -9.43
N THR A 138 -8.54 2.76 -8.28
CA THR A 138 -8.48 3.51 -7.03
C THR A 138 -7.20 4.31 -6.94
N GLU A 139 -7.32 5.58 -6.57
CA GLU A 139 -6.21 6.53 -6.59
C GLU A 139 -5.09 6.18 -5.60
N SER A 140 -5.43 5.60 -4.45
CA SER A 140 -4.46 5.12 -3.46
C SER A 140 -3.49 4.10 -4.08
N ILE A 141 -4.02 3.08 -4.73
CA ILE A 141 -3.25 2.00 -5.38
C ILE A 141 -2.56 2.50 -6.65
N ASN A 142 -3.23 3.35 -7.43
CA ASN A 142 -2.67 3.93 -8.65
C ASN A 142 -1.43 4.80 -8.35
N ARG A 143 -1.42 5.56 -7.23
CA ARG A 143 -0.22 6.28 -6.78
C ARG A 143 0.95 5.34 -6.50
N TYR A 144 0.73 4.25 -5.77
CA TYR A 144 1.79 3.26 -5.51
C TYR A 144 2.33 2.63 -6.80
N ILE A 145 1.45 2.22 -7.72
CA ILE A 145 1.88 1.62 -9.00
C ILE A 145 2.66 2.62 -9.86
N ASN A 146 2.23 3.89 -9.90
CA ASN A 146 2.92 4.92 -10.68
C ASN A 146 4.26 5.33 -10.06
N CYS A 147 4.41 5.21 -8.73
CA CYS A 147 5.70 5.34 -8.05
C CYS A 147 6.63 4.15 -8.37
N SER A 148 6.15 2.90 -8.26
CA SER A 148 6.98 1.72 -8.55
C SER A 148 7.42 1.62 -10.01
N LYS A 149 6.59 2.08 -10.97
CA LYS A 149 6.99 2.16 -12.39
C LYS A 149 8.13 3.14 -12.67
N LYS A 150 8.37 4.13 -11.79
CA LYS A 150 9.56 5.00 -11.89
C LYS A 150 10.84 4.26 -11.46
N ASP A 151 10.72 3.28 -10.56
CA ASP A 151 11.85 2.52 -10.00
C ASP A 151 12.19 1.24 -10.81
N ASP A 152 11.24 0.67 -11.55
CA ASP A 152 11.48 -0.54 -12.35
C ASP A 152 12.42 -0.34 -13.56
N ASN A 153 12.63 0.90 -14.00
CA ASN A 153 13.69 1.23 -14.96
C ASN A 153 15.11 1.17 -14.36
N CYS A 154 15.25 0.99 -13.04
CA CYS A 154 16.55 0.89 -12.37
C CYS A 154 17.02 -0.56 -12.15
N ARG A 155 16.18 -1.58 -12.43
CA ARG A 155 16.51 -2.99 -12.14
C ARG A 155 17.03 -3.82 -13.32
N ASN A 156 16.93 -3.32 -14.55
CA ASN A 156 17.37 -4.05 -15.76
C ASN A 156 18.78 -3.68 -16.23
N SER A 157 19.76 -3.63 -15.33
CA SER A 157 21.18 -3.67 -15.74
C SER A 157 22.06 -4.27 -14.65
N LEU A 158 22.02 -5.59 -14.53
CA LEU A 158 23.09 -6.36 -13.90
C LEU A 158 23.90 -6.98 -15.04
N ASN A 159 25.20 -6.66 -15.10
CA ASN A 159 26.14 -7.38 -15.94
C ASN A 159 27.23 -8.02 -15.07
N ASN A 160 27.72 -9.18 -15.51
CA ASN A 160 28.32 -10.26 -14.70
C ASN A 160 29.64 -9.97 -13.95
N ASN A 161 30.18 -8.76 -13.91
CA ASN A 161 31.54 -8.51 -13.40
C ASN A 161 31.66 -7.48 -12.26
N GLY A 162 30.57 -7.10 -11.58
CA GLY A 162 30.66 -6.48 -10.24
C GLY A 162 31.51 -5.20 -10.12
N ILE A 163 31.66 -4.42 -11.19
CA ILE A 163 32.38 -3.15 -11.18
C ILE A 163 31.47 -2.08 -11.79
N PHE A 164 31.16 -1.06 -11.00
CA PHE A 164 30.43 0.14 -11.42
C PHE A 164 31.26 0.90 -12.46
N GLU A 165 30.87 0.87 -13.73
CA GLU A 165 31.29 1.91 -14.67
C GLU A 165 30.30 3.07 -14.60
N GLU A 166 30.74 4.12 -13.91
CA GLU A 166 30.08 5.41 -13.85
C GLU A 166 29.87 6.00 -15.24
N LYS A 167 28.66 5.89 -15.75
CA LYS A 167 28.04 6.95 -16.57
C LYS A 167 26.72 7.35 -15.94
N PHE A 168 26.81 7.99 -14.78
CA PHE A 168 25.73 8.71 -14.12
C PHE A 168 25.13 9.75 -15.09
N LYS A 169 23.96 9.47 -15.67
CA LYS A 169 23.07 10.52 -16.19
C LYS A 169 22.25 11.07 -15.02
N LYS A 170 22.52 12.32 -14.65
CA LYS A 170 21.81 13.14 -13.65
C LYS A 170 20.29 13.10 -13.83
N SER A 171 19.54 12.79 -12.78
CA SER A 171 18.44 13.63 -12.26
C SER A 171 17.79 12.95 -11.05
N GLY A 172 18.34 13.21 -9.86
CA GLY A 172 17.87 12.69 -8.57
C GLY A 172 17.86 13.78 -7.49
N LEU A 173 17.52 15.01 -7.86
CA LEU A 173 17.21 16.08 -6.92
C LEU A 173 15.79 16.58 -7.24
N ALA A 174 14.99 16.85 -6.21
CA ALA A 174 13.74 17.58 -6.38
C ALA A 174 14.04 18.90 -7.10
N SER A 175 13.22 19.28 -8.10
CA SER A 175 13.38 20.60 -8.70
C SER A 175 13.21 21.67 -7.62
N PRO A 176 13.94 22.80 -7.68
CA PRO A 176 13.74 23.91 -6.75
C PRO A 176 12.27 24.31 -6.61
N LYS A 177 11.50 24.25 -7.71
CA LYS A 177 10.05 24.46 -7.75
C LYS A 177 9.27 23.51 -6.83
N ASN A 178 9.59 22.21 -6.84
CA ASN A 178 8.94 21.24 -5.96
C ASN A 178 9.35 21.42 -4.49
N MET A 179 10.59 21.85 -4.23
CA MET A 179 11.05 22.14 -2.87
C MET A 179 10.27 23.29 -2.26
N VAL A 180 10.13 24.41 -2.98
CA VAL A 180 9.34 25.57 -2.54
C VAL A 180 7.86 25.20 -2.36
N TYR A 181 7.26 24.53 -3.33
CA TYR A 181 5.84 24.16 -3.27
C TYR A 181 5.51 23.23 -2.08
N SER A 182 6.43 22.34 -1.72
CA SER A 182 6.26 21.43 -0.56
C SER A 182 6.19 22.16 0.79
N GLN A 183 6.67 23.41 0.87
CA GLN A 183 6.64 24.22 2.08
C GLN A 183 5.35 25.01 2.26
N ILE A 184 4.47 25.04 1.25
CA ILE A 184 3.27 25.87 1.23
C ILE A 184 2.04 25.01 1.51
N ASN A 185 1.31 25.38 2.56
CA ASN A 185 0.22 24.59 3.11
C ASN A 185 -1.12 25.33 2.93
N LEU A 186 -2.19 24.77 3.51
CA LEU A 186 -3.52 25.40 3.57
C LEU A 186 -3.59 26.59 4.55
N PHE A 187 -2.53 26.83 5.32
CA PHE A 187 -2.39 27.95 6.23
C PHE A 187 -1.28 28.88 5.74
N PRO A 188 -1.36 30.21 6.00
CA PRO A 188 -0.37 31.17 5.53
C PRO A 188 1.04 30.85 6.00
N VAL A 189 1.99 30.73 5.07
CA VAL A 189 3.42 30.50 5.34
C VAL A 189 4.22 31.71 4.88
N SER A 190 5.14 32.20 5.71
CA SER A 190 5.97 33.36 5.37
C SER A 190 7.09 33.03 4.39
N LEU A 191 7.46 33.98 3.55
CA LEU A 191 8.61 33.89 2.63
C LEU A 191 9.89 33.45 3.34
N GLU A 192 10.17 34.00 4.53
CA GLU A 192 11.34 33.67 5.32
C GLU A 192 11.38 32.19 5.73
N MET A 193 10.23 31.62 6.09
CA MET A 193 10.12 30.21 6.47
C MET A 193 10.30 29.28 5.25
N ILE A 194 9.79 29.70 4.09
CA ILE A 194 9.96 28.97 2.82
C ILE A 194 11.43 28.95 2.42
N VAL A 195 12.14 30.08 2.50
CA VAL A 195 13.57 30.20 2.20
C VAL A 195 14.40 29.33 3.13
N ASN A 196 14.16 29.43 4.45
CA ASN A 196 14.91 28.67 5.45
C ASN A 196 14.74 27.15 5.29
N ASN A 197 13.53 26.68 4.99
CA ASN A 197 13.28 25.24 4.87
C ASN A 197 13.67 24.66 3.50
N SER A 198 13.64 25.46 2.44
CA SER A 198 14.04 25.03 1.09
C SER A 198 15.55 25.10 0.86
N GLY A 199 16.27 25.90 1.64
CA GLY A 199 17.71 26.11 1.48
C GLY A 199 18.08 26.86 0.20
N LEU A 200 17.10 27.52 -0.44
CA LEU A 200 17.28 28.33 -1.66
C LEU A 200 17.59 29.78 -1.30
N ASN A 201 18.19 30.52 -2.23
CA ASN A 201 18.37 31.95 -2.06
C ASN A 201 17.01 32.67 -2.16
N LEU A 202 16.87 33.83 -1.50
CA LEU A 202 15.67 34.66 -1.53
C LEU A 202 15.20 34.96 -2.96
N VAL A 203 16.13 35.38 -3.83
CA VAL A 203 15.83 35.72 -5.23
C VAL A 203 15.30 34.51 -6.02
N GLU A 204 15.82 33.32 -5.73
CA GLU A 204 15.38 32.09 -6.39
C GLU A 204 14.00 31.66 -5.89
N ALA A 205 13.77 31.74 -4.57
CA ALA A 205 12.48 31.45 -3.97
C ALA A 205 11.38 32.41 -4.48
N GLU A 206 11.66 33.71 -4.56
CA GLU A 206 10.72 34.71 -5.09
C GLU A 206 10.35 34.45 -6.55
N GLY A 207 11.33 34.12 -7.40
CA GLY A 207 11.07 33.77 -8.80
C GLY A 207 10.18 32.54 -8.95
N ILE A 208 10.40 31.52 -8.11
CA ILE A 208 9.60 30.29 -8.09
C ILE A 208 8.20 30.54 -7.53
N LEU A 209 8.06 31.36 -6.49
CA LEU A 209 6.76 31.72 -5.91
C LEU A 209 5.90 32.47 -6.93
N LEU A 210 6.50 33.39 -7.68
CA LEU A 210 5.81 34.07 -8.79
C LEU A 210 5.33 33.08 -9.85
N GLU A 211 6.17 32.11 -10.23
CA GLU A 211 5.81 31.08 -11.20
C GLU A 211 4.63 30.22 -10.69
N LEU A 212 4.67 29.79 -9.42
CA LEU A 212 3.61 28.99 -8.79
C LEU A 212 2.29 29.77 -8.65
N GLU A 213 2.37 31.08 -8.45
CA GLU A 213 1.20 31.96 -8.37
C GLU A 213 0.57 32.17 -9.75
N LEU A 214 1.39 32.37 -10.80
CA LEU A 214 0.93 32.43 -12.19
C LEU A 214 0.30 31.11 -12.65
N ASP A 215 0.84 29.98 -12.19
CA ASP A 215 0.25 28.64 -12.41
C ASP A 215 -1.06 28.42 -11.63
N GLY A 216 -1.43 29.34 -10.73
CA GLY A 216 -2.65 29.26 -9.92
C GLY A 216 -2.59 28.20 -8.81
N LEU A 217 -1.41 27.71 -8.47
CA LEU A 217 -1.21 26.66 -7.45
C LEU A 217 -1.14 27.23 -6.03
N ILE A 218 -0.76 28.50 -5.89
CA ILE A 218 -0.65 29.24 -4.63
C ILE A 218 -1.28 30.63 -4.76
N GLU A 219 -1.46 31.30 -3.62
CA GLU A 219 -2.00 32.65 -3.53
C GLU A 219 -1.27 33.44 -2.44
N GLU A 220 -0.91 34.70 -2.73
CA GLU A 220 -0.46 35.64 -1.72
C GLU A 220 -1.66 36.27 -1.00
N VAL A 221 -1.91 35.85 0.24
CA VAL A 221 -3.04 36.35 1.06
C VAL A 221 -2.72 37.65 1.78
N SER A 222 -1.43 37.89 2.04
CA SER A 222 -0.91 39.14 2.59
C SER A 222 0.56 39.23 2.25
N LYS A 223 1.13 40.44 2.29
CA LYS A 223 2.51 40.68 1.83
C LYS A 223 3.50 39.66 2.40
N ASN A 224 4.15 38.89 1.54
CA ASN A 224 5.11 37.82 1.84
C ASN A 224 4.52 36.60 2.59
N TYR A 225 3.22 36.35 2.50
CA TYR A 225 2.55 35.17 3.06
C TYR A 225 1.72 34.45 2.00
N TYR A 226 2.01 33.16 1.83
CA TYR A 226 1.45 32.33 0.77
C TYR A 226 0.62 31.18 1.32
N ILE A 227 -0.48 30.86 0.63
CA ILE A 227 -1.29 29.66 0.87
C ILE A 227 -1.40 28.83 -0.41
N ARG A 228 -1.71 27.54 -0.25
CA ARG A 228 -2.01 26.66 -1.37
C ARG A 228 -3.47 26.83 -1.80
N LYS A 229 -3.71 27.04 -3.11
CA LYS A 229 -5.07 27.06 -3.64
C LYS A 229 -5.65 25.65 -3.68
N HIS A 230 -6.88 25.49 -3.18
CA HIS A 230 -7.68 24.30 -3.43
C HIS A 230 -8.19 24.37 -4.87
N ILE A 231 -7.78 23.42 -5.70
CA ILE A 231 -8.39 23.14 -7.01
C ILE A 231 -9.63 22.27 -6.76
#